data_AF-A0A4Z1A330-F1
#
_entry.id   AF-A0A4Z1A330-F1
#
_cell.length_a   1.000
_cell.length_b   1.000
_cell.length_c   1.000
_cell.angle_alpha   90.00
_cell.angle_beta   90.00
_cell.angle_gamma   90.00
#
_symmetry.space_group_name_H-M   'P 1'
#
loop_
_entity.id
_entity.type
_entity.pdbx_description
1 polymer ?
#
loop_
_entity_poly.entity_id
_entity_poly.type
_entity_poly.pdbx_seq_one_letter_code
_entity_poly.pdbx_strand_id
1 'polypeptide(L)' 'MFLASTKTWYLERLVFLIAGVFSLVGVALGTYVSSWWYLLNLLVGLNLVVFSTVGFCPMAILLNKLGATPKVKD' A
#
# COMPACT_ATOMS: atom_id res chain seq x y z
N MET A 1 20.60 -10.50 5.32
CA MET A 1 19.47 -10.76 4.40
C MET A 1 18.22 -10.87 5.26
N PHE A 2 17.38 -9.84 5.30
CA PHE A 2 16.13 -9.91 6.06
C PHE A 2 15.09 -10.69 5.23
N LEU A 3 15.07 -12.02 5.37
CA LEU A 3 13.96 -12.82 4.86
C LEU A 3 12.78 -12.62 5.82
N ALA A 4 11.87 -11.71 5.45
CA ALA A 4 10.61 -11.55 6.16
C ALA A 4 9.80 -12.87 6.05
N SER A 5 9.44 -13.43 7.21
CA SER A 5 8.69 -14.69 7.29
C SER A 5 7.37 -14.61 6.52
N THR A 6 7.24 -15.44 5.49
CA THR A 6 6.13 -15.47 4.53
C THR A 6 4.93 -16.28 5.00
N LYS A 7 5.00 -16.81 6.23
CA LYS A 7 4.14 -17.89 6.71
C LYS A 7 2.68 -17.47 6.92
N THR A 8 2.39 -16.17 6.93
CA THR A 8 1.03 -15.63 7.09
C THR A 8 0.86 -14.37 6.24
N TRP A 9 -0.28 -14.23 5.56
CA TRP A 9 -0.66 -12.98 4.90
C TRP A 9 -1.14 -11.99 5.96
N TYR A 10 -0.20 -11.26 6.54
CA TYR A 10 -0.51 -10.20 7.50
C TYR A 10 -0.78 -8.87 6.78
N LEU A 11 -1.58 -8.03 7.42
CA LEU A 11 -2.18 -6.83 6.83
C LEU A 11 -1.15 -5.92 6.13
N GLU A 12 -0.03 -5.60 6.80
CA GLU A 12 0.99 -4.70 6.26
C GLU A 12 1.62 -5.24 4.97
N ARG A 13 1.80 -6.56 4.87
CA ARG A 13 2.34 -7.21 3.66
C ARG A 13 1.38 -7.08 2.47
N LEU A 14 0.07 -7.21 2.71
CA LEU A 14 -0.92 -7.01 1.66
C LEU A 14 -0.96 -5.54 1.22
N VAL A 15 -0.87 -4.60 2.17
CA VAL A 15 -0.81 -3.16 1.87
C VAL A 15 0.40 -2.82 1.00
N PHE A 16 1.60 -3.33 1.33
CA PHE A 16 2.80 -3.12 0.50
C PHE A 16 2.66 -3.71 -0.91
N LEU A 17 2.05 -4.89 -1.04
CA LEU A 17 1.84 -5.52 -2.34
C LEU A 17 0.85 -4.71 -3.19
N ILE A 18 -0.27 -4.29 -2.60
CA ILE A 18 -1.28 -3.50 -3.31
C ILE A 18 -0.74 -2.13 -3.69
N ALA A 19 -0.02 -1.46 -2.79
CA ALA A 19 0.65 -0.20 -3.06
C ALA A 19 1.64 -0.31 -4.23
N GLY A 20 2.47 -1.36 -4.26
CA GLY A 20 3.41 -1.61 -5.35
C GLY A 20 2.71 -1.82 -6.70
N VAL A 21 1.65 -2.63 -6.73
CA VAL A 21 0.85 -2.85 -7.94
C VAL A 21 0.19 -1.56 -8.42
N PHE A 22 -0.43 -0.80 -7.52
CA PHE A 22 -1.05 0.49 -7.85
C PHE A 22 -0.02 1.51 -8.36
N SER A 23 1.19 1.53 -7.78
CA SER A 23 2.26 2.42 -8.24
C SER A 23 2.77 2.00 -9.63
N LEU A 24 2.96 0.71 -9.90
CA LEU A 24 3.35 0.22 -11.23
C LEU A 24 2.29 0.56 -12.29
N VAL A 25 1.00 0.36 -11.96
CA VAL A 25 -0.12 0.74 -12.83
C VAL A 25 -0.17 2.25 -13.03
N GLY A 26 0.04 3.04 -11.98
CA GLY A 26 0.08 4.50 -12.04
C GLY A 26 1.20 5.04 -12.93
N VAL A 27 2.42 4.46 -12.85
CA VAL A 27 3.53 4.82 -13.74
C VAL A 27 3.22 4.38 -15.17
N ALA A 28 2.74 3.15 -15.37
CA ALA A 28 2.42 2.64 -16.70
C ALA A 28 1.38 3.52 -17.42
N LEU A 29 0.27 3.87 -16.75
CA LEU A 29 -0.73 4.79 -17.32
C LEU A 29 -0.21 6.23 -17.45
N GLY A 30 0.67 6.69 -16.54
CA GLY A 30 1.34 7.98 -16.66
C GLY A 30 2.22 8.09 -17.90
N THR A 31 2.84 6.99 -18.31
CA THR A 31 3.64 6.94 -19.55
C THR A 31 2.80 6.76 -20.82
N TYR A 32 1.67 6.04 -20.75
CA TYR A 32 0.87 5.69 -21.94
C TYR A 32 -0.32 6.61 -22.22
N VAL A 33 -0.88 7.30 -21.22
CA VAL A 33 -2.14 8.05 -21.36
C VAL A 33 -1.97 9.54 -21.11
N SER A 34 -1.45 9.95 -19.95
CA SER A 34 -1.23 11.38 -19.63
C SER A 34 -0.41 11.56 -18.36
N SER A 35 0.47 12.58 -18.32
CA SER A 35 1.29 12.95 -17.14
C SER A 35 0.47 13.21 -15.87
N TRP A 36 -0.84 13.43 -15.99
CA TRP A 36 -1.75 13.61 -14.85
C TRP A 36 -1.86 12.35 -13.96
N TRP A 37 -1.55 11.16 -14.46
CA TRP A 37 -1.55 9.92 -13.67
C TRP A 37 -0.40 9.82 -12.67
N TYR A 38 0.66 10.64 -12.82
CA TYR A 38 1.70 10.75 -11.79
C TYR A 38 1.15 11.35 -10.49
N LEU A 39 0.11 12.20 -10.56
CA LEU A 39 -0.53 12.75 -9.36
C LEU A 39 -1.19 11.65 -8.51
N LEU A 40 -1.77 10.63 -9.15
CA LEU A 40 -2.32 9.47 -8.45
C LEU A 40 -1.21 8.64 -7.79
N ASN A 41 -0.09 8.46 -8.48
CA ASN A 41 1.07 7.77 -7.92
C ASN A 41 1.68 8.53 -6.74
N LEU A 42 1.75 9.85 -6.84
CA LEU A 42 2.19 10.74 -5.76
C LEU A 42 1.25 10.63 -4.56
N LEU A 43 -0.07 10.59 -4.77
CA LEU A 43 -1.06 10.39 -3.71
C LEU A 43 -0.88 9.04 -2.99
N VAL A 44 -0.62 7.97 -3.74
CA VAL A 44 -0.29 6.65 -3.19
C VAL A 44 0.97 6.74 -2.34
N GLY A 45 2.06 7.30 -2.88
CA GLY A 45 3.31 7.50 -2.13
C GLY A 45 3.13 8.30 -0.85
N LEU A 46 2.37 9.40 -0.89
CA LEU A 46 2.06 10.23 0.27
C LEU A 46 1.29 9.44 1.33
N ASN A 47 0.35 8.57 0.94
CA ASN A 47 -0.35 7.69 1.87
C ASN A 47 0.59 6.69 2.57
N LEU A 48 1.60 6.15 1.87
CA LEU A 48 2.60 5.29 2.53
C LEU A 48 3.45 6.08 3.53
N VAL A 49 3.82 7.33 3.20
CA VAL A 49 4.58 8.20 4.12
C VAL A 49 3.75 8.52 5.36
N VAL A 50 2.48 8.88 5.19
CA VAL A 50 1.56 9.13 6.31
C VAL A 50 1.33 7.86 7.14
N PHE A 51 1.26 6.69 6.52
CA PHE A 51 1.19 5.42 7.26
C PHE A 51 2.43 5.20 8.13
N SER A 52 3.63 5.46 7.60
CA SER A 52 4.87 5.29 8.37
C SER A 52 5.05 6.29 9.51
N THR A 53 4.39 7.46 9.44
CA THR A 53 4.55 8.57 10.40
C THR A 53 3.38 8.71 11.38
N VAL A 54 2.15 8.49 10.92
CA VAL A 54 0.91 8.66 11.68
C VAL A 54 0.25 7.31 11.99
N GLY A 55 0.66 6.22 11.32
CA GLY A 55 0.00 4.91 11.44
C GLY A 55 -1.37 4.85 10.74
N PHE A 56 -1.78 5.93 10.07
CA PHE A 56 -3.11 6.02 9.45
C PHE A 56 -3.01 5.60 7.97
N CYS A 57 -3.46 4.38 7.65
CA CYS A 57 -3.61 3.95 6.27
C CYS A 57 -5.09 3.59 6.01
N PRO A 58 -5.81 4.34 5.15
CA PRO A 58 -7.21 4.02 4.82
C PRO A 58 -7.34 2.62 4.19
N MET A 59 -6.30 2.18 3.48
CA MET A 59 -6.23 0.83 2.94
C MET A 59 -6.12 -0.21 4.07
N ALA A 60 -5.34 0.05 5.11
CA ALA A 60 -5.26 -0.83 6.27
C ALA A 60 -6.61 -0.95 6.98
N ILE A 61 -7.35 0.15 7.11
CA ILE A 61 -8.71 0.14 7.69
C ILE A 61 -9.66 -0.69 6.82
N LEU A 62 -9.59 -0.56 5.49
CA LEU A 62 -10.43 -1.32 4.56
C LEU A 62 -10.12 -2.81 4.60
N LEU A 63 -8.83 -3.19 4.65
CA LEU A 63 -8.37 -4.56 4.78
C LEU A 63 -8.70 -5.17 6.15
N ASN A 64 -8.63 -4.38 7.22
CA ASN A 64 -9.07 -4.78 8.56
C ASN A 64 -10.58 -5.11 8.54
N LYS A 65 -11.38 -4.30 7.85
CA LYS A 65 -12.82 -4.54 7.63
C LYS A 65 -13.13 -5.78 6.77
N LEU A 66 -12.21 -6.16 5.87
CA LEU A 66 -12.31 -7.35 5.00
C LEU A 66 -11.83 -8.64 5.68
N GLY A 67 -11.42 -8.60 6.94
CA GLY A 67 -11.05 -9.79 7.72
C GLY A 67 -9.57 -10.13 7.74
N ALA A 68 -8.69 -9.26 7.20
CA ALA A 68 -7.25 -9.40 7.40
C ALA A 68 -6.92 -9.01 8.85
N THR A 69 -6.58 -9.99 9.67
CA THR A 69 -6.23 -9.77 11.07
C THR A 69 -4.84 -9.11 11.14
N PRO A 70 -4.69 -7.88 11.66
CA PRO A 70 -3.37 -7.32 11.91
C PRO A 70 -2.65 -8.20 12.93
N LYS A 71 -1.35 -8.43 12.72
CA LYS A 71 -0.55 -9.22 13.67
C LYS A 71 -0.29 -8.48 14.99
N VAL A 72 -0.49 -7.17 15.01
CA VAL A 72 -0.45 -6.32 16.20
C VAL A 72 -1.87 -5.84 16.47
N LYS A 73 -2.41 -6.28 17.60
CA LYS A 73 -3.67 -5.84 18.18
C LYS A 73 -3.28 -5.07 19.42
N ASP A 74 -3.13 -3.76 19.28
CA ASP A 74 -3.20 -2.85 20.42
C ASP A 74 -4.67 -2.70 20.84
#